data_AF-A0A944BF00-F1
#
_entry.id   AF-A0A944BF00-F1
#
_cell.length_a   1.000
_cell.length_b   1.000
_cell.length_c   1.000
_cell.angle_alpha   90.00
_cell.angle_beta   90.00
_cell.angle_gamma   90.00
#
_symmetry.space_group_name_H-M   'P 1'
#
loop_
_entity.id
_entity.type
_entity.pdbx_description
1 polymer ?
#
loop_
_entity_poly.entity_id
_entity_poly.type
_entity_poly.pdbx_seq_one_letter_code
_entity_poly.pdbx_strand_id
1 'polypeptide(L)'
;MMKSFIDCISFIFIALVVIYPFFIVPFIKDKKYLVILILAFFIVDGILLLMFFGMDDYSTKWLMEYYGYNLDGMSESECYRNVKPGDRGMVEGMLSHIMGIGWPLRAVFAYVLIIPFQIILSFIEYYVIRHIKAG
;
A
#
# COMPACT_ATOMS: atom_id res chain seq x y z
N MET A 1 15.11 -2.42 -14.10
CA MET A 1 13.91 -3.08 -14.66
C MET A 1 12.88 -3.40 -13.57
N MET A 2 13.27 -4.09 -12.49
CA MET A 2 12.33 -4.44 -11.42
C MET A 2 11.83 -3.26 -10.57
N LYS A 3 12.67 -2.25 -10.29
CA LYS A 3 12.22 -0.99 -9.65
C LYS A 3 11.10 -0.30 -10.45
N SER A 4 11.31 -0.12 -11.75
CA SER A 4 10.31 0.48 -12.64
C SER A 4 8.99 -0.30 -12.70
N PHE A 5 9.04 -1.62 -12.50
CA PHE A 5 7.85 -2.47 -12.42
C PHE A 5 7.09 -2.25 -11.10
N ILE A 6 7.79 -2.16 -9.97
CA ILE A 6 7.21 -1.85 -8.65
C ILE A 6 6.60 -0.43 -8.66
N ASP A 7 7.27 0.53 -9.28
CA ASP A 7 6.75 1.90 -9.42
C ASP A 7 5.45 1.93 -10.23
N CYS A 8 5.38 1.19 -11.35
CA CYS A 8 4.16 1.04 -12.14
C CYS A 8 3.02 0.40 -11.33
N ILE A 9 3.30 -0.67 -10.59
CA ILE A 9 2.29 -1.32 -9.73
C ILE A 9 1.79 -0.34 -8.67
N SER A 10 2.69 0.44 -8.08
CA SER A 10 2.33 1.45 -7.08
C SER A 10 1.39 2.50 -7.66
N PHE A 11 1.65 2.95 -8.89
CA PHE A 11 0.78 3.90 -9.58
C PHE A 11 -0.61 3.33 -9.86
N ILE A 12 -0.68 2.07 -10.29
CA ILE A 12 -1.95 1.35 -10.49
C ILE A 12 -2.71 1.21 -9.17
N PHE A 13 -2.01 0.92 -8.07
CA PHE A 13 -2.60 0.80 -6.74
C PHE A 13 -3.24 2.11 -6.28
N ILE A 14 -2.53 3.23 -6.44
CA ILE A 14 -3.04 4.56 -6.11
C ILE A 14 -4.28 4.88 -6.96
N ALA A 15 -4.22 4.62 -8.27
CA ALA A 15 -5.36 4.82 -9.15
C ALA A 15 -6.56 3.96 -8.72
N LEU A 16 -6.33 2.71 -8.31
CA LEU A 16 -7.38 1.82 -7.84
C LEU A 16 -8.03 2.38 -6.57
N VAL A 17 -7.24 2.81 -5.57
CA VAL A 17 -7.73 3.45 -4.33
C VAL A 17 -8.60 4.69 -4.62
N VAL A 18 -8.26 5.48 -5.64
CA VAL A 18 -9.02 6.68 -6.00
C VAL A 18 -10.28 6.37 -6.81
N ILE A 19 -10.25 5.36 -7.68
CA ILE A 19 -11.34 5.09 -8.63
C ILE A 19 -12.37 4.09 -8.07
N TYR A 20 -11.96 3.11 -7.26
CA TYR A 20 -12.88 2.13 -6.69
C TYR A 20 -14.06 2.73 -5.89
N PRO A 21 -13.94 3.86 -5.16
CA PRO A 21 -15.06 4.37 -4.37
C PRO A 21 -16.30 4.69 -5.23
N PHE A 22 -16.08 5.21 -6.45
CA PHE A 22 -17.13 5.50 -7.42
C PHE A 22 -17.89 4.25 -7.90
N PHE A 23 -17.27 3.07 -7.87
CA PHE A 23 -17.89 1.82 -8.31
C PHE A 23 -18.79 1.17 -7.26
N ILE A 24 -18.63 1.50 -5.97
CA ILE A 24 -19.42 0.88 -4.87
C ILE A 24 -20.81 1.52 -4.76
N VAL A 25 -20.92 2.77 -5.19
CA VAL A 25 -22.12 3.62 -5.11
C VAL A 25 -23.41 2.99 -5.69
N PRO A 26 -23.42 2.39 -6.90
CA PRO A 26 -24.67 1.92 -7.53
C PRO A 26 -25.34 0.78 -6.77
N PHE A 27 -24.58 0.07 -5.93
CA PHE A 27 -25.03 -1.12 -5.23
C PHE A 27 -25.75 -0.81 -3.90
N ILE A 28 -25.68 0.43 -3.41
CA ILE A 28 -26.25 0.83 -2.12
C ILE A 28 -27.54 1.63 -2.33
N LYS A 29 -28.69 1.05 -1.94
CA LYS A 29 -30.03 1.68 -1.99
C LYS A 29 -30.58 2.08 -0.62
N ASP A 30 -29.80 1.92 0.44
CA ASP A 30 -30.25 2.08 1.82
C ASP A 30 -30.28 3.56 2.28
N LYS A 31 -31.17 3.90 3.20
CA LYS A 31 -31.17 5.21 3.90
C LYS A 31 -29.90 5.42 4.72
N LYS A 32 -29.22 4.32 5.13
CA LYS A 32 -27.94 4.34 5.83
C LYS A 32 -26.73 4.39 4.89
N TYR A 33 -26.89 4.83 3.64
CA TYR A 33 -25.84 4.75 2.63
C TYR A 33 -24.48 5.33 3.08
N LEU A 34 -24.42 6.47 3.81
CA LEU A 34 -23.13 7.01 4.30
C LEU A 34 -22.37 6.03 5.16
N VAL A 35 -23.08 5.39 6.10
CA VAL A 35 -22.44 4.49 7.06
C VAL A 35 -21.91 3.26 6.34
N ILE A 36 -22.67 2.74 5.37
CA ILE A 36 -22.26 1.59 4.56
C ILE A 36 -21.06 1.96 3.68
N LEU A 37 -21.08 3.16 3.08
CA LEU A 37 -20.05 3.63 2.16
C LEU A 37 -18.73 3.91 2.91
N ILE A 38 -18.79 4.56 4.08
CA ILE A 38 -17.63 4.75 4.97
C ILE A 38 -17.06 3.39 5.42
N LEU A 39 -17.91 2.44 5.86
CA LEU A 39 -17.45 1.12 6.28
C LEU A 39 -16.82 0.33 5.13
N ALA A 40 -17.41 0.39 3.94
CA ALA A 40 -16.89 -0.28 2.76
C ALA A 40 -15.50 0.24 2.40
N PHE A 41 -15.31 1.57 2.40
CA PHE A 41 -14.00 2.16 2.15
C PHE A 41 -13.00 1.79 3.24
N PHE A 42 -13.44 1.79 4.50
CA PHE A 42 -12.58 1.41 5.61
C PHE A 42 -12.00 0.01 5.42
N ILE A 43 -12.86 -0.96 5.08
CA ILE A 43 -12.46 -2.36 4.88
C ILE A 43 -11.58 -2.50 3.64
N VAL A 44 -12.01 -1.94 2.50
CA VAL A 44 -11.30 -2.11 1.23
C VAL A 44 -9.92 -1.46 1.28
N ASP A 45 -9.81 -0.22 1.75
CA ASP A 45 -8.52 0.46 1.88
C ASP A 45 -7.59 -0.25 2.87
N GLY A 46 -8.13 -0.78 3.97
CA GLY A 46 -7.35 -1.52 4.95
C GLY A 46 -6.71 -2.76 4.34
N ILE A 47 -7.48 -3.53 3.57
CA ILE A 47 -6.99 -4.71 2.84
C ILE A 47 -5.98 -4.29 1.78
N LEU A 48 -6.28 -3.25 0.99
CA LEU A 48 -5.41 -2.76 -0.07
C LEU A 48 -4.05 -2.29 0.47
N LEU A 49 -4.01 -1.51 1.54
CA LEU A 49 -2.75 -1.06 2.14
C LEU A 49 -1.95 -2.20 2.74
N LEU A 50 -2.61 -3.16 3.42
CA LEU A 50 -1.91 -4.35 3.93
C LEU A 50 -1.27 -5.16 2.80
N MET A 51 -1.99 -5.34 1.69
CA MET A 51 -1.44 -5.98 0.50
C MET A 51 -0.27 -5.18 -0.09
N PHE A 52 -0.42 -3.87 -0.25
CA PHE A 52 0.60 -3.01 -0.84
C PHE A 52 1.91 -3.01 -0.03
N PHE A 53 1.84 -2.72 1.26
CA PHE A 53 3.01 -2.68 2.14
C PHE A 53 3.62 -4.07 2.36
N GLY A 54 2.80 -5.12 2.39
CA GLY A 54 3.28 -6.50 2.46
C GLY A 54 4.03 -6.91 1.19
N MET A 55 3.53 -6.54 0.00
CA MET A 55 4.20 -6.79 -1.27
C MET A 55 5.50 -5.99 -1.40
N ASP A 56 5.53 -4.73 -0.96
CA ASP A 56 6.74 -3.90 -0.94
C ASP A 56 7.85 -4.56 -0.10
N ASP A 57 7.54 -4.97 1.13
CA ASP A 57 8.49 -5.64 2.02
C ASP A 57 8.97 -6.98 1.45
N TYR A 58 8.06 -7.80 0.92
CA TYR A 58 8.39 -9.08 0.30
C TYR A 58 9.28 -8.89 -0.93
N SER A 59 8.95 -7.93 -1.80
CA SER A 59 9.74 -7.65 -3.00
C SER A 59 11.15 -7.15 -2.68
N THR A 60 11.29 -6.36 -1.61
CA THR A 60 12.58 -5.86 -1.14
C THR A 60 13.43 -7.01 -0.61
N LYS A 61 12.87 -7.90 0.22
CA LYS A 61 13.57 -9.09 0.73
C LYS A 61 14.02 -10.01 -0.39
N TRP A 62 13.13 -10.30 -1.33
CA TRP A 62 13.43 -11.13 -2.49
C TRP A 62 14.57 -10.52 -3.34
N LEU A 63 14.58 -9.20 -3.50
CA LEU A 63 15.64 -8.51 -4.23
C LEU A 63 16.99 -8.60 -3.49
N MET A 64 16.98 -8.48 -2.16
CA MET A 64 18.20 -8.64 -1.36
C MET A 64 18.77 -10.05 -1.48
N GLU A 65 17.93 -11.09 -1.41
CA GLU A 65 18.35 -12.48 -1.65
C GLU A 65 18.93 -12.66 -3.07
N TYR A 66 18.30 -12.05 -4.08
CA TYR A 66 18.81 -12.04 -5.45
C TYR A 66 20.21 -11.43 -5.57
N TYR A 67 20.49 -10.37 -4.80
CA TYR A 67 21.83 -9.78 -4.70
C TYR A 67 22.81 -10.59 -3.83
N GLY A 68 22.38 -11.72 -3.27
CA GLY A 68 23.21 -12.60 -2.45
C GLY A 68 23.26 -12.22 -0.97
N TYR A 69 22.38 -11.34 -0.51
CA TYR A 69 22.26 -11.00 0.90
C TYR A 69 21.56 -12.15 1.65
N ASN A 70 22.18 -12.61 2.73
CA ASN A 70 21.61 -13.65 3.59
C ASN A 70 20.79 -13.01 4.72
N LEU A 71 19.46 -13.08 4.62
CA LEU A 71 18.55 -12.56 5.64
C LEU A 71 18.62 -13.31 6.99
N ASP A 72 19.10 -14.56 6.98
CA ASP A 72 19.24 -15.42 8.16
C ASP A 72 20.66 -15.39 8.76
N GLY A 73 21.56 -14.54 8.22
CA GLY A 73 22.92 -14.42 8.72
C GLY A 73 22.97 -13.89 10.15
N MET A 74 23.82 -14.49 11.00
CA MET A 74 23.97 -14.07 12.40
C MET A 74 25.04 -12.99 12.57
N SER A 75 25.89 -12.78 11.56
CA SER A 75 26.91 -11.74 11.52
C SER A 75 26.89 -10.98 10.20
N GLU A 76 27.36 -9.72 10.21
CA GLU A 76 27.44 -8.90 9.00
C GLU A 76 28.27 -9.58 7.89
N SER A 77 29.37 -10.25 8.26
CA SER A 77 30.17 -11.04 7.32
C SER A 77 29.40 -12.20 6.67
N GLU A 78 28.47 -12.82 7.40
CA GLU A 78 27.59 -13.87 6.86
C GLU A 78 26.50 -13.28 5.97
N CYS A 79 25.89 -12.17 6.39
CA CYS A 79 24.86 -11.46 5.64
C CYS A 79 25.35 -11.00 4.27
N TYR A 80 26.57 -10.47 4.19
CA TYR A 80 27.15 -9.93 2.94
C TYR A 80 28.05 -10.93 2.18
N ARG A 81 28.13 -12.19 2.63
CA ARG A 81 29.09 -13.18 2.10
C ARG A 81 29.04 -13.35 0.59
N ASN A 82 27.84 -13.37 0.01
CA ASN A 82 27.63 -13.59 -1.42
C ASN A 82 27.30 -12.29 -2.19
N VAL A 83 27.27 -11.15 -1.49
CA VAL A 83 26.97 -9.85 -2.09
C VAL A 83 28.21 -9.32 -2.80
N LYS A 84 28.06 -9.00 -4.09
CA LYS A 84 29.15 -8.41 -4.88
C LYS A 84 29.53 -7.03 -4.33
N PRO A 85 30.82 -6.64 -4.33
CA PRO A 85 31.26 -5.35 -3.79
C PRO A 85 30.53 -4.13 -4.38
N GLY A 86 30.19 -4.17 -5.68
CA GLY A 86 29.47 -3.09 -6.35
C GLY A 86 27.99 -2.97 -5.98
N ASP A 87 27.39 -4.02 -5.43
CA ASP A 87 25.96 -4.07 -5.07
C ASP A 87 25.72 -3.78 -3.57
N ARG A 88 26.78 -3.72 -2.76
CA ARG A 88 26.69 -3.52 -1.29
C ARG A 88 25.92 -2.26 -0.91
N GLY A 89 26.23 -1.12 -1.51
CA GLY A 89 25.52 0.13 -1.21
C GLY A 89 24.04 0.09 -1.56
N MET A 90 23.66 -0.69 -2.57
CA MET A 90 22.25 -0.89 -2.94
C MET A 90 21.53 -1.78 -1.92
N VAL A 91 22.18 -2.83 -1.44
CA VAL A 91 21.67 -3.72 -0.40
C VAL A 91 21.55 -3.01 0.95
N GLU A 92 22.53 -2.20 1.35
CA GLU A 92 22.48 -1.37 2.57
C GLU A 92 21.27 -0.43 2.55
N GLY A 93 20.99 0.20 1.39
CA GLY A 93 19.81 1.02 1.21
C GLY A 93 18.51 0.25 1.45
N MET A 94 18.40 -0.98 0.94
CA MET A 94 17.25 -1.86 1.18
C MET A 94 17.14 -2.32 2.63
N LEU A 95 18.28 -2.61 3.26
CA LEU A 95 18.35 -3.03 4.66
C LEU A 95 17.78 -1.96 5.59
N SER A 96 18.14 -0.70 5.34
CA SER A 96 17.61 0.44 6.09
C SER A 96 16.08 0.57 5.97
N HIS A 97 15.51 0.13 4.83
CA HIS A 97 14.07 0.15 4.59
C HIS A 97 13.34 -0.97 5.34
N ILE A 98 13.96 -2.13 5.55
CA ILE A 98 13.32 -3.30 6.20
C ILE A 98 13.54 -3.31 7.72
N MET A 99 14.70 -2.87 8.21
CA MET A 99 15.03 -2.88 9.65
C MET A 99 14.36 -1.77 10.47
N GLY A 100 13.72 -0.80 9.81
CA GLY A 100 13.01 0.29 10.48
C GLY A 100 11.66 -0.14 11.06
N ILE A 101 10.66 0.72 10.88
CA ILE A 101 9.28 0.39 11.27
C ILE A 101 8.79 -0.77 10.38
N GLY A 102 8.44 -1.90 11.01
CA GLY A 102 7.92 -3.06 10.31
C GLY A 102 6.73 -2.71 9.41
N TRP A 103 6.61 -3.42 8.29
CA TRP A 103 5.60 -3.14 7.27
C TRP A 103 4.14 -3.07 7.78
N PRO A 104 3.68 -3.87 8.77
CA PRO A 104 2.30 -3.76 9.24
C PRO A 104 2.03 -2.41 9.89
N LEU A 105 3.01 -1.89 10.64
CA LEU A 105 2.87 -0.61 11.33
C LEU A 105 2.95 0.56 10.33
N ARG A 106 3.78 0.45 9.28
CA ARG A 106 3.79 1.41 8.17
C ARG A 106 2.43 1.49 7.47
N ALA A 107 1.78 0.35 7.24
CA ALA A 107 0.45 0.31 6.67
C ALA A 107 -0.58 1.02 7.56
N VAL A 108 -0.54 0.80 8.88
CA VAL A 108 -1.42 1.49 9.85
C VAL A 108 -1.20 3.00 9.84
N PHE A 109 0.05 3.47 9.84
CA PHE A 109 0.33 4.91 9.78
C PHE A 109 -0.17 5.54 8.48
N ALA A 110 0.09 4.90 7.34
CA ALA A 110 -0.42 5.36 6.05
C ALA A 110 -1.96 5.41 6.05
N TYR A 111 -2.59 4.41 6.64
CA TYR A 111 -4.03 4.32 6.74
C TYR A 111 -4.63 5.47 7.56
N VAL A 112 -4.06 5.77 8.73
CA VAL A 112 -4.50 6.89 9.59
C VAL A 112 -4.45 8.23 8.84
N LEU A 113 -3.45 8.42 7.97
CA LEU A 113 -3.32 9.63 7.15
C LEU A 113 -4.37 9.71 6.02
N ILE A 114 -4.88 8.56 5.56
CA ILE A 114 -5.88 8.47 4.49
C ILE A 114 -7.31 8.65 5.01
N ILE A 115 -7.58 8.35 6.29
CA ILE A 115 -8.94 8.45 6.88
C ILE A 115 -9.61 9.82 6.66
N PRO A 116 -8.95 10.98 6.91
CA PRO A 116 -9.58 12.28 6.69
C PRO A 116 -10.01 12.49 5.23
N PHE A 117 -9.17 12.04 4.29
CA PHE A 117 -9.46 12.13 2.87
C PHE A 117 -10.65 11.25 2.48
N GLN A 118 -10.75 10.05 3.04
CA GLN A 118 -11.87 9.14 2.79
C GLN A 118 -13.21 9.68 3.30
N ILE A 119 -13.21 10.33 4.47
CA ILE A 119 -14.42 10.98 4.99
C ILE A 119 -14.89 12.07 4.03
N ILE A 120 -13.98 12.93 3.56
CA ILE A 120 -14.30 14.02 2.63
C ILE A 120 -14.84 13.47 1.31
N LEU A 121 -14.18 12.45 0.73
CA LEU A 121 -14.65 11.78 -0.50
C LEU A 121 -16.05 11.20 -0.33
N SER A 122 -16.31 10.51 0.77
CA SER A 122 -17.63 9.92 1.07
C SER A 122 -18.73 10.98 1.11
N PHE A 123 -18.43 12.16 1.65
CA PHE A 123 -19.35 13.30 1.62
C PHE A 123 -19.54 13.85 0.20
N ILE A 124 -18.47 14.08 -0.55
CA ILE A 124 -18.56 14.60 -1.92
C ILE A 124 -19.41 13.68 -2.80
N GLU A 125 -19.13 12.38 -2.76
CA GLU A 125 -19.88 11.39 -3.52
C GLU A 125 -21.36 11.43 -3.15
N TYR A 126 -21.69 11.48 -1.87
CA TYR A 126 -23.09 11.63 -1.46
C TYR A 126 -23.78 12.81 -2.13
N TYR A 127 -23.18 14.00 -2.04
CA TYR A 127 -23.79 15.21 -2.57
C TYR A 127 -23.97 15.10 -4.08
N VAL A 128 -22.93 14.64 -4.81
CA VAL A 128 -22.97 14.44 -6.25
C VAL A 128 -24.08 13.48 -6.65
N ILE A 129 -24.18 12.31 -6.00
CA ILE A 129 -25.20 11.29 -6.33
C ILE A 129 -26.60 11.80 -6.02
N ARG A 130 -26.78 12.52 -4.90
CA ARG A 130 -28.07 13.08 -4.52
C ARG A 130 -28.55 14.11 -5.54
N HIS A 131 -27.64 14.90 -6.12
CA HIS A 131 -27.98 15.85 -7.18
C HIS A 131 -28.22 15.19 -8.53
N ILE A 132 -27.48 14.12 -8.87
CA ILE A 132 -27.69 13.36 -10.12
C ILE A 132 -29.01 12.58 -10.11
N LYS A 133 -29.42 12.00 -8.96
CA LYS A 133 -30.70 11.26 -8.83
C LYS A 133 -31.94 12.17 -8.69
N ALA A 134 -31.76 13.47 -8.50
CA ALA A 134 -32.85 14.43 -8.29
C ALA A 134 -33.21 15.26 -9.54
N GLY A 135 -32.44 15.15 -10.63
CA GLY A 135 -32.77 15.68 -11.96
C GLY A 135 -33.26 14.57 -12.87
#